data_AF-A0AAD5AKH7-F1
#
_entry.id   AF-A0AAD5AKH7-F1
#
_cell.length_a   1.000
_cell.length_b   1.000
_cell.length_c   1.000
_cell.angle_alpha   90.00
_cell.angle_beta   90.00
_cell.angle_gamma   90.00
#
_symmetry.space_group_name_H-M   'P 1'
#
loop_
_entity.id
_entity.type
_entity.pdbx_description
1 polymer ?
#
loop_
_entity_poly.entity_id
_entity_poly.type
_entity_poly.pdbx_seq_one_letter_code
_entity_poly.pdbx_strand_id
1 'polypeptide(L)'
;MSSLEYQTDALKLLHELHSNRRIRNTDNHKGSIPVSERARESLLARFVDILSQIIAIEQDLIKSLSAEMKFLLRHKDSVDLKNICLRMSLSESGHESDRNLKELRICLQLIVNNLLSAVRGENNLSSTGTTLRLMSISIKLPDI
;
A
#
# COMPACT_ATOMS: atom_id res chain seq x y z
N MET A 1 15.63 -7.89 8.94
CA MET A 1 14.39 -7.96 8.16
C MET A 1 14.58 -7.22 6.85
N SER A 2 14.02 -7.71 5.75
CA SER A 2 14.11 -7.08 4.42
C SER A 2 12.95 -6.12 4.17
N SER A 3 13.09 -5.17 3.22
CA SER A 3 12.00 -4.24 2.82
C SER A 3 10.69 -4.99 2.51
N LEU A 4 10.80 -6.11 1.81
CA LEU A 4 9.67 -6.92 1.38
C LEU A 4 8.91 -7.59 2.54
N GLU A 5 9.62 -7.96 3.61
CA GLU A 5 9.00 -8.51 4.83
C GLU A 5 8.11 -7.45 5.50
N TYR A 6 8.59 -6.21 5.60
CA TYR A 6 7.80 -5.11 6.17
C TYR A 6 6.55 -4.81 5.34
N GLN A 7 6.66 -4.81 4.01
CA GLN A 7 5.49 -4.61 3.13
C GLN A 7 4.51 -5.78 3.21
N THR A 8 5.00 -7.01 3.30
CA THR A 8 4.16 -8.21 3.45
C THR A 8 3.40 -8.19 4.77
N ASP A 9 4.06 -7.77 5.85
CA ASP A 9 3.40 -7.57 7.15
C ASP A 9 2.37 -6.45 7.10
N ALA A 10 2.68 -5.34 6.43
CA ALA A 10 1.74 -4.24 6.22
C ALA A 10 0.48 -4.70 5.46
N LEU A 11 0.64 -5.53 4.42
CA LEU A 11 -0.46 -6.09 3.65
C LEU A 11 -1.35 -7.00 4.51
N LYS A 12 -0.76 -7.85 5.36
CA LYS A 12 -1.52 -8.68 6.31
C LYS A 12 -2.33 -7.82 7.28
N LEU A 13 -1.73 -6.78 7.86
CA LEU A 13 -2.41 -5.84 8.76
C LEU A 13 -3.60 -5.14 8.07
N LEU A 14 -3.46 -4.73 6.80
CA LEU A 14 -4.55 -4.14 6.04
C LEU A 14 -5.67 -5.14 5.73
N HIS A 15 -5.33 -6.39 5.41
CA HIS A 15 -6.33 -7.46 5.22
C HIS A 15 -7.11 -7.75 6.50
N GLU A 16 -6.43 -7.88 7.62
CA GLU A 16 -7.05 -8.08 8.93
C GLU A 16 -7.95 -6.91 9.29
N LEU A 17 -7.49 -5.67 9.09
CA LEU A 17 -8.29 -4.47 9.31
C LEU A 17 -9.56 -4.44 8.46
N HIS A 18 -9.44 -4.78 7.17
CA HIS A 18 -10.58 -4.83 6.25
C HIS A 18 -11.56 -5.94 6.64
N SER A 19 -11.07 -7.12 7.02
CA SER A 19 -11.90 -8.24 7.50
C SER A 19 -12.65 -7.88 8.79
N ASN A 20 -11.95 -7.35 9.79
CA ASN A 20 -12.51 -7.00 11.10
C ASN A 20 -13.56 -5.87 11.01
N ARG A 21 -13.45 -4.98 10.01
CA ARG A 21 -14.47 -3.94 9.78
C ARG A 21 -15.71 -4.49 9.08
N ARG A 22 -15.54 -5.39 8.12
CA ARG A 22 -16.67 -6.09 7.48
C ARG A 22 -17.49 -6.89 8.48
N ILE A 23 -16.82 -7.62 9.39
CA ILE A 23 -17.50 -8.43 10.43
C ILE A 23 -18.29 -7.53 11.38
N ARG A 24 -17.70 -6.44 11.88
CA ARG A 24 -18.40 -5.46 12.74
C ARG A 24 -19.62 -4.84 12.05
N ASN A 25 -19.49 -4.53 10.77
CA ASN A 25 -20.57 -3.94 9.98
C ASN A 25 -21.70 -4.94 9.69
N THR A 26 -21.39 -6.24 9.60
CA THR A 26 -22.42 -7.28 9.51
C THR A 26 -23.09 -7.57 10.86
N ASP A 27 -22.42 -7.46 12.01
CA ASP A 27 -23.05 -7.67 13.32
C ASP A 27 -23.97 -6.52 13.75
N ASN A 28 -23.74 -5.30 13.24
CA ASN A 28 -24.60 -4.13 13.45
C ASN A 28 -25.91 -4.22 12.61
N HIS A 29 -26.72 -5.25 12.83
CA HIS A 29 -27.98 -5.55 12.13
C HIS A 29 -29.15 -4.56 12.39
N LYS A 30 -28.91 -3.32 12.85
CA LYS A 30 -29.99 -2.33 13.13
C LYS A 30 -29.70 -0.89 12.73
N GLY A 31 -28.56 -0.57 12.14
CA GLY A 31 -28.22 0.80 11.73
C GLY A 31 -27.72 0.86 10.29
N SER A 32 -28.21 1.81 9.50
CA SER A 32 -27.62 2.12 8.20
C SER A 32 -26.15 2.50 8.41
N ILE A 33 -25.22 1.73 7.85
CA ILE A 33 -23.79 2.06 7.84
C ILE A 33 -23.65 3.47 7.21
N PRO A 34 -22.95 4.41 7.86
CA PRO A 34 -22.73 5.74 7.31
C PRO A 34 -22.05 5.66 5.94
N VAL A 35 -22.47 6.51 5.00
CA VAL A 35 -21.86 6.58 3.65
C VAL A 35 -20.33 6.80 3.72
N SER A 36 -19.88 7.58 4.70
CA SER A 36 -18.46 7.82 4.99
C SER A 36 -17.72 6.53 5.33
N GLU A 37 -18.32 5.62 6.10
CA GLU A 37 -17.71 4.35 6.47
C GLU A 37 -17.59 3.40 5.28
N ARG A 38 -18.63 3.34 4.43
CA ARG A 38 -18.58 2.57 3.17
C ARG A 38 -17.53 3.11 2.20
N ALA A 39 -17.39 4.44 2.08
CA ALA A 39 -16.35 5.06 1.27
C ALA A 39 -14.94 4.67 1.76
N ARG A 40 -14.76 4.64 3.09
CA ARG A 40 -13.51 4.25 3.74
C ARG A 40 -13.15 2.78 3.51
N GLU A 41 -14.14 1.88 3.55
CA GLU A 41 -13.95 0.47 3.19
C GLU A 41 -13.52 0.30 1.72
N SER A 42 -14.15 1.04 0.80
CA SER A 42 -13.77 1.05 -0.61
C SER A 42 -12.34 1.57 -0.83
N LEU A 43 -11.91 2.57 -0.07
CA LEU A 43 -10.54 3.05 -0.08
C LEU A 43 -9.55 1.99 0.43
N LEU A 44 -9.86 1.32 1.54
CA LEU A 44 -9.03 0.25 2.09
C LEU A 44 -8.86 -0.91 1.10
N ALA A 45 -9.95 -1.35 0.47
CA ALA A 45 -9.89 -2.40 -0.54
C ALA A 45 -8.98 -2.01 -1.72
N ARG A 46 -9.05 -0.75 -2.17
CA ARG A 46 -8.15 -0.22 -3.21
C ARG A 46 -6.70 -0.18 -2.76
N PHE A 47 -6.42 0.22 -1.52
CA PHE A 47 -5.05 0.22 -0.99
C PHE A 47 -4.46 -1.17 -0.85
N VAL A 48 -5.26 -2.17 -0.46
CA VAL A 48 -4.85 -3.58 -0.43
C VAL A 48 -4.44 -4.06 -1.82
N ASP A 49 -5.24 -3.76 -2.84
CA ASP A 49 -4.93 -4.13 -4.23
C ASP A 49 -3.64 -3.43 -4.73
N ILE A 50 -3.52 -2.13 -4.48
CA ILE A 50 -2.34 -1.34 -4.86
C ILE A 50 -1.07 -1.88 -4.17
N LEU A 51 -1.12 -2.12 -2.85
CA LEU A 51 0.03 -2.63 -2.11
C LEU A 51 0.43 -4.03 -2.60
N SER A 52 -0.55 -4.89 -2.90
CA SER A 52 -0.29 -6.22 -3.47
C SER A 52 0.42 -6.11 -4.83
N GLN A 53 -0.01 -5.19 -5.69
CA GLN A 53 0.65 -4.95 -6.98
C GLN A 53 2.07 -4.39 -6.82
N ILE A 54 2.29 -3.49 -5.86
CA ILE A 54 3.62 -2.95 -5.54
C ILE A 54 4.55 -4.07 -5.08
N ILE A 55 4.12 -4.92 -4.15
CA ILE A 55 4.90 -6.06 -3.66
C ILE A 55 5.25 -7.01 -4.80
N ALA A 56 4.30 -7.31 -5.69
CA ALA A 56 4.56 -8.16 -6.86
C ALA A 56 5.61 -7.55 -7.79
N ILE A 57 5.53 -6.24 -8.06
CA ILE A 57 6.52 -5.52 -8.87
C ILE A 57 7.88 -5.52 -8.18
N GLU A 58 7.94 -5.27 -6.88
CA GLU A 58 9.19 -5.32 -6.11
C GLU A 58 9.82 -6.71 -6.12
N GLN A 59 9.02 -7.78 -6.02
CA GLN A 59 9.52 -9.15 -6.13
C GLN A 59 10.11 -9.45 -7.50
N ASP A 60 9.44 -9.00 -8.56
CA ASP A 60 9.95 -9.15 -9.93
C ASP A 60 11.26 -8.36 -10.11
N LEU A 61 11.29 -7.13 -9.60
CA LEU A 61 12.45 -6.25 -9.65
C LEU A 61 13.62 -6.76 -8.82
N ILE A 62 13.41 -7.30 -7.62
CA ILE A 62 14.50 -7.86 -6.80
C ILE A 62 15.18 -9.04 -7.50
N LYS A 63 14.48 -9.75 -8.39
CA LYS A 63 15.08 -10.82 -9.20
C LYS A 63 15.90 -10.28 -10.37
N SER A 64 15.52 -9.13 -10.94
CA SER A 64 16.15 -8.57 -12.14
C SER A 64 17.19 -7.47 -11.86
N LEU A 65 17.01 -6.69 -10.79
CA LEU A 65 17.82 -5.53 -10.46
C LEU A 65 19.18 -5.92 -9.86
N SER A 66 20.19 -5.09 -10.10
CA SER A 66 21.49 -5.19 -9.43
C SER A 66 21.40 -4.96 -7.90
N ALA A 67 22.37 -5.47 -7.13
CA ALA A 67 22.38 -5.32 -5.66
C ALA A 67 22.38 -3.84 -5.20
N GLU A 68 22.98 -2.96 -5.98
CA GLU A 68 23.05 -1.52 -5.72
C GLU A 68 21.69 -0.85 -5.89
N MET A 69 20.91 -1.27 -6.90
CA MET A 69 19.54 -0.78 -7.09
C MET A 69 18.56 -1.34 -6.04
N LYS A 70 18.81 -2.55 -5.51
CA LYS A 70 18.04 -3.10 -4.38
C LYS A 70 18.18 -2.25 -3.12
N PHE A 71 19.28 -1.51 -2.97
CA PHE A 71 19.48 -0.59 -1.85
C PHE A 71 18.61 0.68 -1.97
N LEU A 72 18.23 1.05 -3.19
CA LEU A 72 17.31 2.17 -3.46
C LEU A 72 15.85 1.81 -3.17
N LEU A 73 15.53 0.51 -3.04
CA LEU A 73 14.28 0.02 -2.47
C LEU A 73 14.31 0.28 -0.95
N ARG A 74 14.07 1.55 -0.58
CA ARG A 74 14.34 2.06 0.76
C ARG A 74 13.60 1.25 1.82
N HIS A 75 14.38 0.71 2.74
CA HIS A 75 13.88 0.02 3.92
C HIS A 75 12.95 0.90 4.79
N LYS A 76 13.28 2.18 4.88
CA LYS A 76 12.56 3.15 5.71
C LYS A 76 11.09 3.28 5.31
N ASP A 77 10.81 3.42 4.02
CA ASP A 77 9.43 3.66 3.56
C ASP A 77 8.55 2.42 3.82
N SER A 78 9.12 1.22 3.71
CA SER A 78 8.43 -0.03 4.05
C SER A 78 8.17 -0.18 5.55
N VAL A 79 9.08 0.31 6.40
CA VAL A 79 8.87 0.39 7.85
C VAL A 79 7.77 1.40 8.19
N ASP A 80 7.81 2.58 7.58
CA ASP A 80 6.79 3.62 7.76
C ASP A 80 5.41 3.11 7.30
N LEU A 81 5.35 2.39 6.17
CA LEU A 81 4.15 1.73 5.67
C LEU A 81 3.57 0.75 6.71
N LYS A 82 4.40 -0.14 7.25
CA LYS A 82 3.96 -1.09 8.29
C LYS A 82 3.44 -0.36 9.53
N ASN A 83 4.14 0.70 9.97
CA ASN A 83 3.75 1.49 11.13
C ASN A 83 2.42 2.22 10.92
N ILE A 84 2.17 2.75 9.72
CA ILE A 84 0.86 3.32 9.36
C ILE A 84 -0.22 2.24 9.42
N CYS A 85 0.00 1.07 8.80
CA CYS A 85 -0.97 -0.02 8.79
C CYS A 85 -1.27 -0.56 10.21
N LEU A 86 -0.25 -0.62 11.07
CA LEU A 86 -0.41 -0.99 12.47
C LEU A 86 -1.21 0.05 13.25
N ARG A 87 -0.92 1.35 13.08
CA ARG A 87 -1.73 2.41 13.70
C ARG A 87 -3.19 2.31 13.26
N MET A 88 -3.42 2.07 11.98
CA MET A 88 -4.77 1.89 11.43
C MET A 88 -5.50 0.66 11.97
N SER A 89 -4.79 -0.42 12.29
CA SER A 89 -5.39 -1.62 12.87
C SER A 89 -5.77 -1.44 14.33
N LEU A 90 -5.02 -0.61 15.06
CA LEU A 90 -5.26 -0.27 16.46
C LEU A 90 -6.26 0.89 16.64
N SER A 91 -6.39 1.79 15.67
CA SER A 91 -7.30 2.94 15.78
C SER A 91 -8.77 2.55 15.56
N GLU A 92 -9.61 2.95 16.52
CA GLU A 92 -11.05 2.97 16.36
C GLU A 92 -11.50 4.08 15.39
N SER A 93 -12.66 3.88 14.75
CA SER A 93 -13.21 4.72 13.67
C SER A 93 -13.26 6.21 14.01
N GLY A 94 -13.01 7.09 13.03
CA GLY A 94 -13.13 8.55 13.19
C GLY A 94 -12.09 9.32 12.40
N HIS A 95 -11.88 10.59 12.77
CA HIS A 95 -10.94 11.53 12.13
C HIS A 95 -9.50 11.00 12.00
N GLU A 96 -9.03 10.23 12.99
CA GLU A 96 -7.71 9.60 12.96
C GLU A 96 -7.60 8.56 11.83
N SER A 97 -8.71 7.94 11.42
CA SER A 97 -8.67 7.04 10.27
C SER A 97 -8.45 7.76 8.95
N ASP A 98 -9.04 8.93 8.75
CA ASP A 98 -8.91 9.66 7.48
C ASP A 98 -7.50 10.22 7.34
N ARG A 99 -6.93 10.70 8.45
CA ARG A 99 -5.53 11.08 8.53
C ARG A 99 -4.61 9.90 8.19
N ASN A 100 -4.82 8.74 8.80
CA ASN A 100 -3.99 7.57 8.53
C ASN A 100 -4.12 7.07 7.07
N LEU A 101 -5.30 7.17 6.46
CA LEU A 101 -5.50 6.85 5.04
C LEU A 101 -4.75 7.82 4.12
N LYS A 102 -4.72 9.11 4.47
CA LYS A 102 -3.91 10.10 3.75
C LYS A 102 -2.41 9.83 3.89
N GLU A 103 -1.95 9.51 5.10
CA GLU A 103 -0.54 9.11 5.34
C GLU A 103 -0.20 7.83 4.55
N LEU A 104 -1.09 6.84 4.51
CA LEU A 104 -0.93 5.62 3.72
C LEU A 104 -0.79 5.92 2.23
N ARG A 105 -1.65 6.78 1.66
CA ARG A 105 -1.56 7.24 0.26
C ARG A 105 -0.20 7.84 -0.04
N ILE A 106 0.25 8.78 0.80
CA ILE A 106 1.53 9.49 0.62
C ILE A 106 2.70 8.50 0.67
N CYS A 107 2.67 7.57 1.63
CA CYS A 107 3.69 6.53 1.76
C CYS A 107 3.75 5.62 0.51
N LEU A 108 2.60 5.14 0.03
CA LEU A 108 2.53 4.32 -1.19
C LEU A 108 3.01 5.09 -2.43
N GLN A 109 2.65 6.37 -2.54
CA GLN A 109 3.12 7.22 -3.63
C GLN A 109 4.64 7.39 -3.62
N LEU A 110 5.24 7.55 -2.43
CA LEU A 110 6.69 7.66 -2.28
C LEU A 110 7.39 6.36 -2.71
N ILE A 111 6.86 5.20 -2.30
CA ILE A 111 7.37 3.88 -2.72
C ILE A 111 7.31 3.75 -4.24
N VAL A 112 6.17 4.07 -4.87
CA VAL A 112 6.01 4.02 -6.34
C VAL A 112 6.99 4.95 -7.05
N ASN A 113 7.23 6.16 -6.54
CA ASN A 113 8.18 7.11 -7.12
C ASN A 113 9.63 6.64 -6.99
N ASN A 114 9.98 6.02 -5.86
CA ASN A 114 11.29 5.42 -5.66
C ASN A 114 11.49 4.23 -6.61
N LEU A 115 10.46 3.39 -6.80
CA LEU A 115 10.47 2.29 -7.76
C LEU A 115 10.63 2.79 -9.20
N LEU A 116 9.90 3.83 -9.60
CA LEU A 116 10.05 4.44 -10.93
C LEU A 116 11.45 5.00 -11.14
N SER A 117 12.03 5.65 -10.14
CA SER A 117 13.41 6.15 -10.20
C SER A 117 14.41 5.02 -10.33
N ALA A 118 14.22 3.92 -9.58
CA ALA A 118 15.07 2.74 -9.64
C ALA A 118 14.99 2.06 -11.01
N VAL A 119 13.79 1.93 -11.55
CA VAL A 119 13.54 1.30 -12.84
C VAL A 119 14.06 2.16 -14.00
N ARG A 120 13.99 3.50 -13.92
CA ARG A 120 14.58 4.41 -14.92
C ARG A 120 16.10 4.42 -14.91
N GLY A 121 16.73 4.20 -13.76
CA GLY A 121 18.19 4.11 -13.66
C GLY A 121 18.75 2.85 -14.34
N GLU A 122 17.97 1.76 -14.37
CA GLU A 122 18.31 0.57 -15.14
C GLU A 122 17.74 0.64 -16.56
N ASN A 123 18.60 0.92 -17.55
CA ASN A 123 18.30 0.93 -19.00
C ASN A 123 17.96 -0.45 -19.59
N ASN A 124 17.21 -1.31 -18.88
CA ASN A 124 16.87 -2.67 -19.31
C ASN A 124 15.49 -2.73 -19.99
N LEU A 125 15.29 -3.55 -21.03
CA LEU A 125 13.98 -3.69 -21.70
C LEU A 125 12.83 -4.13 -20.76
N SER A 126 13.14 -4.88 -19.70
CA SER A 126 12.18 -5.24 -18.64
C SER A 126 11.65 -4.01 -17.88
N SER A 127 12.40 -2.89 -17.91
CA SER A 127 12.04 -1.61 -17.30
C SER A 127 10.79 -1.00 -17.94
N THR A 128 10.57 -1.18 -19.24
CA THR A 128 9.43 -0.55 -19.95
C THR A 128 8.09 -1.10 -19.46
N GLY A 129 7.95 -2.43 -19.36
CA GLY A 129 6.73 -3.07 -18.85
C GLY A 129 6.47 -2.74 -17.37
N THR A 130 7.52 -2.79 -16.55
CA THR A 130 7.42 -2.46 -15.13
C THR A 130 7.11 -0.98 -14.90
N THR A 131 7.68 -0.08 -15.69
CA THR A 131 7.38 1.36 -15.67
C THR A 131 5.91 1.62 -15.97
N LEU A 132 5.34 0.98 -16.99
CA LEU A 132 3.92 1.13 -17.32
C LEU A 132 3.01 0.64 -16.19
N ARG A 133 3.35 -0.48 -15.55
CA ARG A 133 2.62 -1.00 -14.38
C ARG A 133 2.69 0.00 -13.20
N LEU A 134 3.87 0.52 -12.88
CA LEU A 134 4.07 1.52 -11.82
C LEU A 134 3.32 2.84 -12.10
N MET A 135 3.34 3.31 -13.36
CA MET A 135 2.55 4.47 -13.77
C MET A 135 1.05 4.22 -13.62
N SER A 136 0.58 3.02 -14.00
CA SER A 136 -0.82 2.62 -13.80
C SER A 136 -1.21 2.65 -12.33
N ILE A 137 -0.35 2.15 -11.43
CA ILE A 137 -0.57 2.23 -9.98
C ILE A 137 -0.63 3.68 -9.51
N SER A 138 0.29 4.53 -9.97
CA SER A 138 0.31 5.94 -9.57
C SER A 138 -0.98 6.69 -9.96
N ILE A 139 -1.61 6.31 -11.07
CA ILE A 139 -2.89 6.90 -11.52
C ILE A 139 -4.08 6.33 -10.72
N LYS A 140 -3.99 5.06 -10.30
CA LYS A 140 -5.06 4.38 -9.55
C LYS A 140 -5.09 4.74 -8.06
N LEU A 141 -4.07 5.42 -7.54
CA LEU A 141 -4.04 5.88 -6.15
C LEU A 141 -5.28 6.75 -5.89
N PRO A 142 -6.10 6.43 -4.87
CA PRO A 142 -7.31 7.20 -4.60
C PRO A 142 -6.99 8.66 -4.25
N ASP A 143 -7.82 9.59 -4.71
CA ASP A 143 -7.83 10.96 -4.20
C ASP A 143 -8.58 11.01 -2.87
N ILE A 144 -7.90 11.55 -1.85
CA ILE A 144 -8.33 11.63 -0.44
C ILE A 144 -8.11 13.04 0.07
#